data_AF-A0A2E4WFU8-F1
#
_entry.id   AF-A0A2E4WFU8-F1
#
_cell.length_a   1.000
_cell.length_b   1.000
_cell.length_c   1.000
_cell.angle_alpha   90.00
_cell.angle_beta   90.00
_cell.angle_gamma   90.00
#
_symmetry.space_group_name_H-M   'P 1'
#
loop_
_entity.id
_entity.type
_entity.pdbx_description
1 polymer ?
#
loop_
_entity_poly.entity_id
_entity_poly.type
_entity_poly.pdbx_seq_one_letter_code
_entity_poly.pdbx_strand_id
1 'polypeptide(L)'
;MKKIIFTLVCSTFLLCVNFNVVNADSYPPDFSDLAAKLSPSVVSISITMSNDPQAPGVPQFPPGSPFEDFFNEFFERRGAPPRERRQQPQQAMGSGFIIDSSGLIVTNNHVIDKAVSINVILTDNRSFKAKLIGKDQKTDLALIKIDVDEDLPTVTWGDSDKAKVGNWVLAIGNPFGLVNTVTAGIISARARDISVGPFDDF
;
A
#
# COMPACT_ATOMS: atom_id res chain seq x y z
N MET A 1 33.06 51.90 -59.43
CA MET A 1 32.50 51.90 -58.05
C MET A 1 31.11 52.53 -58.08
N LYS A 2 30.03 51.75 -57.95
CA LYS A 2 28.62 52.16 -57.66
C LYS A 2 27.53 51.17 -58.12
N LYS A 3 27.86 50.02 -58.76
CA LYS A 3 26.87 49.01 -59.18
C LYS A 3 26.98 47.63 -58.49
N ILE A 4 27.83 47.49 -57.47
CA ILE A 4 28.07 46.21 -56.78
C ILE A 4 27.40 46.14 -55.40
N ILE A 5 26.86 47.25 -54.90
CA ILE A 5 26.33 47.33 -53.53
C ILE A 5 24.82 46.99 -53.45
N PHE A 6 24.10 46.94 -54.57
CA PHE A 6 22.64 46.77 -54.53
C PHE A 6 22.14 45.32 -54.64
N THR A 7 23.01 44.36 -54.96
CA THR A 7 22.63 42.93 -55.04
C THR A 7 22.93 42.17 -53.74
N LEU A 8 23.56 42.82 -52.75
CA LEU A 8 24.01 42.16 -51.52
C LEU A 8 23.08 42.34 -50.30
N VAL A 9 21.91 42.97 -50.48
CA VAL A 9 20.99 43.29 -49.37
C VAL A 9 19.69 42.46 -49.42
N CYS A 10 19.45 41.67 -50.47
CA CYS A 10 18.25 40.83 -50.60
C CYS A 10 18.50 39.32 -50.33
N SER A 11 19.70 38.93 -49.89
CA SER A 11 20.03 37.52 -49.61
C SER A 11 20.19 37.20 -48.11
N THR A 12 19.98 38.18 -47.23
CA THR A 12 20.11 38.03 -45.77
C THR A 12 18.77 38.24 -45.08
N PHE A 13 17.75 37.53 -45.55
CA PHE A 13 16.53 37.28 -44.78
C PHE A 13 16.02 35.86 -45.03
N LEU A 14 16.95 34.89 -45.04
CA LEU A 14 16.58 33.52 -44.72
C LEU A 14 16.47 33.47 -43.19
N LEU A 15 15.26 33.76 -42.71
CA LEU A 15 14.87 33.56 -41.33
C LEU A 15 15.02 32.06 -41.05
N CYS A 16 16.17 31.64 -40.52
CA CYS A 16 16.34 30.31 -39.96
C CYS A 16 15.43 30.23 -38.74
N VAL A 17 14.15 29.91 -38.98
CA VAL A 17 13.27 29.41 -37.93
C VAL A 17 13.87 28.09 -37.51
N ASN A 18 14.68 28.13 -36.44
CA ASN A 18 15.04 26.94 -35.71
C ASN A 18 13.75 26.41 -35.11
N PHE A 19 13.03 25.57 -35.86
CA PHE A 19 12.09 24.64 -35.27
C PHE A 19 12.94 23.72 -34.42
N ASN A 20 13.08 24.06 -33.14
CA ASN A 20 13.35 23.05 -32.14
C ASN A 20 12.15 22.13 -32.22
N VAL A 21 12.29 21.02 -32.94
CA VAL A 21 11.43 19.86 -32.76
C VAL A 21 11.72 19.46 -31.32
N VAL A 22 10.93 20.01 -30.40
CA VAL A 22 10.77 19.40 -29.09
C VAL A 22 10.14 18.06 -29.43
N ASN A 23 10.97 17.02 -29.50
CA ASN A 23 10.49 15.68 -29.27
C ASN A 23 9.96 15.72 -27.84
N ALA A 24 8.69 16.09 -27.70
CA ALA A 24 7.93 15.58 -26.60
C ALA A 24 7.99 14.08 -26.86
N ASP A 25 8.79 13.34 -26.08
CA ASP A 25 8.70 11.90 -26.03
C ASP A 25 7.26 11.58 -25.62
N SER A 26 6.38 11.55 -26.62
CA SER A 26 4.94 11.50 -26.47
C SER A 26 4.53 10.04 -26.39
N TYR A 27 5.11 9.36 -25.41
CA TYR A 27 4.65 8.06 -24.96
C TYR A 27 4.58 8.12 -23.43
N PRO A 28 3.47 7.72 -22.80
CA PRO A 28 3.51 7.52 -21.36
C PRO A 28 4.64 6.53 -21.07
N PRO A 29 5.51 6.79 -20.07
CA PRO A 29 6.60 5.87 -19.73
C PRO A 29 6.05 4.45 -19.55
N ASP A 30 6.72 3.48 -20.17
CA ASP A 30 6.38 2.08 -19.96
C ASP A 30 6.92 1.63 -18.59
N PHE A 31 6.00 1.26 -17.71
CA PHE A 31 6.31 0.79 -16.36
C PHE A 31 6.41 -0.74 -16.26
N SER A 32 6.23 -1.48 -17.35
CA SER A 32 6.17 -2.95 -17.34
C SER A 32 7.44 -3.58 -16.74
N ASP A 33 8.62 -3.18 -17.20
CA ASP A 33 9.90 -3.67 -16.69
C ASP A 33 10.12 -3.29 -15.23
N LEU A 34 9.75 -2.06 -14.85
CA LEU A 34 9.88 -1.58 -13.47
C LEU A 34 8.95 -2.37 -12.54
N ALA A 35 7.71 -2.58 -12.97
CA ALA A 35 6.72 -3.37 -12.23
C ALA A 35 7.17 -4.82 -12.07
N ALA A 36 7.69 -5.45 -13.13
CA ALA A 36 8.20 -6.82 -13.09
C ALA A 36 9.39 -6.94 -12.14
N LYS A 37 10.30 -5.96 -12.15
CA LYS A 37 11.48 -5.93 -11.28
C LYS A 37 11.13 -5.73 -9.81
N LEU A 38 10.20 -4.84 -9.48
CA LEU A 38 9.91 -4.45 -8.09
C LEU A 38 8.82 -5.30 -7.43
N SER A 39 7.92 -5.89 -8.21
CA SER A 39 6.80 -6.70 -7.69
C SER A 39 7.21 -7.79 -6.69
N PRO A 40 8.29 -8.56 -6.92
CA PRO A 40 8.73 -9.58 -5.97
C PRO A 40 9.10 -9.05 -4.58
N SER A 41 9.42 -7.76 -4.46
CA SER A 41 9.79 -7.10 -3.20
C SER A 41 8.56 -6.62 -2.41
N VAL A 42 7.34 -6.81 -2.93
CA VAL A 42 6.09 -6.39 -2.30
C VAL A 42 5.34 -7.60 -1.77
N VAL A 43 5.03 -7.57 -0.49
CA VAL A 43 4.43 -8.70 0.23
C VAL A 43 3.01 -8.42 0.64
N SER A 44 2.23 -9.48 0.83
CA SER A 44 0.94 -9.42 1.52
C SER A 44 1.14 -9.62 3.01
N ILE A 45 0.44 -8.81 3.81
CA ILE A 45 0.44 -8.93 5.26
C ILE A 45 -0.98 -9.31 5.68
N SER A 46 -1.10 -10.43 6.39
CA SER A 46 -2.34 -10.91 6.97
C SER A 46 -2.20 -10.93 8.49
N ILE A 47 -3.11 -10.26 9.18
CA ILE A 47 -3.14 -10.26 10.64
C ILE A 47 -4.37 -10.97 11.16
N THR A 48 -4.18 -11.68 12.27
CA THR A 48 -5.28 -12.23 13.07
C THR A 48 -5.41 -11.40 14.33
N MET A 49 -6.59 -10.84 14.56
CA MET A 49 -6.89 -10.09 15.78
C MET A 49 -7.43 -11.02 16.87
N SER A 50 -7.19 -10.68 18.14
CA SER A 50 -7.86 -11.34 19.26
C SER A 50 -9.33 -10.94 19.23
N ASN A 51 -10.21 -11.93 19.21
CA ASN A 51 -11.59 -11.68 19.56
C ASN A 51 -11.64 -11.32 21.05
N ASP A 52 -12.15 -10.14 21.37
CA ASP A 52 -12.54 -9.83 22.73
C ASP A 52 -13.65 -10.82 23.15
N PRO A 53 -13.45 -11.62 24.21
CA PRO A 53 -14.50 -12.49 24.75
C PRO A 53 -15.79 -11.72 25.11
N GLN A 54 -15.75 -10.39 25.19
CA GLN A 54 -16.88 -9.51 25.52
C GLN A 54 -17.63 -8.92 24.33
N ALA A 55 -17.58 -9.49 23.11
CA ALA A 55 -18.67 -9.20 22.17
C ALA A 55 -20.00 -9.65 22.82
N PRO A 56 -21.11 -8.89 22.70
CA PRO A 56 -22.36 -9.24 23.36
C PRO A 56 -22.78 -10.66 22.94
N GLY A 57 -22.56 -11.61 23.85
CA GLY A 57 -23.14 -12.92 23.76
C GLY A 57 -24.65 -12.81 23.78
N VAL A 58 -25.32 -13.91 23.44
CA VAL A 58 -26.74 -14.10 23.70
C VAL A 58 -27.10 -13.51 25.07
N PRO A 59 -28.16 -12.67 25.19
CA PRO A 59 -28.54 -12.08 26.46
C PRO A 59 -28.65 -13.17 27.53
N GLN A 60 -27.79 -13.10 28.56
CA GLN A 60 -27.75 -14.11 29.60
C GLN A 60 -28.81 -13.74 30.64
N PHE A 61 -29.97 -14.39 30.56
CA PHE A 61 -31.03 -14.22 31.54
C PHE A 61 -30.74 -15.05 32.80
N PRO A 62 -31.29 -14.67 33.98
CA PRO A 62 -31.17 -15.50 35.18
C PRO A 62 -31.74 -16.91 34.94
N PRO A 63 -31.05 -17.98 35.40
CA PRO A 63 -31.49 -19.36 35.20
C PRO A 63 -32.92 -19.58 35.73
N GLY A 64 -33.82 -20.04 34.86
CA GLY A 64 -35.24 -20.29 35.18
C GLY A 64 -36.11 -19.03 35.20
N SER A 65 -35.65 -17.93 34.60
CA SER A 65 -36.47 -16.73 34.47
C SER A 65 -37.51 -16.87 33.33
N PRO A 66 -38.68 -16.22 33.44
CA PRO A 66 -39.69 -16.22 32.37
C PRO A 66 -39.18 -15.67 31.02
N PHE A 67 -38.11 -14.88 31.04
CA PHE A 67 -37.47 -14.33 29.84
C PHE A 67 -36.56 -15.34 29.14
N GLU A 68 -35.90 -16.22 29.89
CA GLU A 68 -35.06 -17.30 29.33
C GLU A 68 -35.93 -18.29 28.53
N ASP A 69 -37.06 -18.71 29.10
CA ASP A 69 -37.99 -19.64 28.46
C ASP A 69 -38.58 -19.07 27.17
N PHE A 70 -39.00 -17.79 27.20
CA PHE A 70 -39.51 -17.09 26.01
C PHE A 70 -38.46 -16.99 24.90
N PHE A 71 -37.21 -16.71 25.26
CA PHE A 71 -36.11 -16.60 24.32
C PHE A 71 -35.81 -17.97 23.68
N ASN A 72 -35.72 -19.03 24.47
CA ASN A 72 -35.48 -20.39 23.98
C ASN A 72 -36.61 -20.87 23.07
N GLU A 73 -37.88 -20.71 23.46
CA GLU A 73 -39.04 -21.11 22.65
C GLU A 73 -39.09 -20.36 21.30
N PHE A 74 -38.73 -19.09 21.27
CA PHE A 74 -38.67 -18.27 20.05
C PHE A 74 -37.67 -18.81 19.02
N PHE A 75 -36.50 -19.27 19.47
CA PHE A 75 -35.44 -19.80 18.60
C PHE A 75 -35.69 -21.26 18.22
N GLU A 76 -36.24 -22.08 19.13
CA GLU A 76 -36.66 -23.46 18.85
C GLU A 76 -37.78 -23.50 17.80
N ARG A 77 -38.79 -22.63 17.88
CA ARG A 77 -39.85 -22.51 16.84
C ARG A 77 -39.32 -22.09 15.48
N ARG A 78 -38.18 -21.39 15.41
CA ARG A 78 -37.53 -20.98 14.16
C ARG A 78 -36.56 -22.03 13.60
N GLY A 79 -36.39 -23.17 14.27
CA GLY A 79 -35.48 -24.25 13.82
C GLY A 79 -34.00 -23.84 13.83
N ALA A 80 -33.65 -22.77 14.55
CA ALA A 80 -32.29 -22.26 14.64
C ALA A 80 -31.87 -22.31 16.11
N PRO A 81 -31.13 -23.35 16.56
CA PRO A 81 -30.53 -23.31 17.89
C PRO A 81 -29.68 -22.03 17.99
N PRO A 82 -29.56 -21.40 19.18
CA PRO A 82 -28.59 -20.35 19.41
C PRO A 82 -27.21 -20.99 19.25
N ARG A 83 -26.73 -21.06 18.01
CA ARG A 83 -25.34 -21.39 17.76
C ARG A 83 -24.57 -20.28 18.44
N GLU A 84 -23.73 -20.65 19.41
CA GLU A 84 -22.56 -19.87 19.74
C GLU A 84 -22.00 -19.39 18.40
N ARG A 85 -22.16 -18.11 18.10
CA ARG A 85 -21.38 -17.50 17.04
C ARG A 85 -19.96 -17.66 17.54
N ARG A 86 -19.29 -18.74 17.14
CA ARG A 86 -17.83 -18.81 17.16
C ARG A 86 -17.44 -17.59 16.38
N GLN A 87 -17.09 -16.54 17.12
CA GLN A 87 -16.66 -15.28 16.56
C GLN A 87 -15.49 -15.69 15.67
N GLN A 88 -15.67 -15.57 14.36
CA GLN A 88 -14.57 -15.87 13.45
C GLN A 88 -13.50 -14.84 13.77
N PRO A 89 -12.24 -15.26 13.99
CA PRO A 89 -11.16 -14.30 14.20
C PRO A 89 -11.19 -13.27 13.08
N GLN A 90 -11.29 -12.00 13.44
CA GLN A 90 -11.28 -10.93 12.45
C GLN A 90 -9.90 -10.92 11.79
N GLN A 91 -9.90 -11.08 10.46
CA GLN A 91 -8.70 -10.98 9.65
C GLN A 91 -8.66 -9.61 9.00
N ALA A 92 -7.50 -8.97 9.06
CA ALA A 92 -7.22 -7.78 8.27
C ALA A 92 -6.02 -8.07 7.35
N MET A 93 -5.99 -7.37 6.23
CA MET A 93 -5.00 -7.56 5.18
C MET A 93 -4.40 -6.22 4.76
N GLY A 94 -3.13 -6.24 4.38
CA GLY A 94 -2.40 -5.08 3.90
C GLY A 94 -1.19 -5.49 3.07
N SER A 95 -0.31 -4.55 2.80
CA SER A 95 0.89 -4.76 1.99
C SER A 95 2.12 -4.19 2.69
N GLY A 96 3.28 -4.74 2.37
CA GLY A 96 4.56 -4.21 2.83
C GLY A 96 5.64 -4.32 1.77
N PHE A 97 6.77 -3.66 2.01
CA PHE A 97 7.94 -3.68 1.14
C PHE A 97 9.13 -4.28 1.87
N ILE A 98 9.82 -5.22 1.21
CA ILE A 98 11.06 -5.81 1.70
C ILE A 98 12.19 -4.80 1.43
N ILE A 99 12.81 -4.30 2.50
CA ILE A 99 13.85 -3.25 2.43
C ILE A 99 15.26 -3.77 2.70
N ASP A 100 15.38 -5.02 3.16
CA ASP A 100 16.64 -5.71 3.39
C ASP A 100 16.52 -7.19 3.04
N SER A 101 17.55 -7.77 2.41
CA SER A 101 17.48 -9.13 1.86
C SER A 101 17.35 -10.19 2.94
N SER A 102 17.72 -9.88 4.18
CA SER A 102 17.52 -10.76 5.33
C SER A 102 16.04 -10.94 5.67
N GLY A 103 15.12 -10.13 5.15
CA GLY A 103 13.67 -10.22 5.40
C GLY A 103 13.11 -9.11 6.30
N LEU A 104 13.72 -7.94 6.30
CA LEU A 104 13.19 -6.75 6.97
C LEU A 104 12.14 -6.08 6.07
N ILE A 105 10.95 -5.82 6.63
CA ILE A 105 9.79 -5.34 5.87
C ILE A 105 9.23 -4.08 6.55
N VAL A 106 9.00 -3.04 5.74
CA VAL A 106 8.26 -1.84 6.16
C VAL A 106 6.80 -1.94 5.71
N THR A 107 5.88 -1.51 6.58
CA THR A 107 4.43 -1.47 6.35
C THR A 107 3.82 -0.31 7.11
N ASN A 108 2.52 -0.07 6.93
CA ASN A 108 1.78 0.83 7.79
C ASN A 108 1.54 0.24 9.19
N ASN A 109 1.55 1.09 10.21
CA ASN A 109 1.23 0.69 11.58
C ASN A 109 -0.23 0.23 11.70
N HIS A 110 -1.19 0.92 11.07
CA HIS A 110 -2.60 0.53 11.12
C HIS A 110 -2.88 -0.87 10.53
N VAL A 111 -2.02 -1.38 9.64
CA VAL A 111 -2.13 -2.73 9.07
C VAL A 111 -1.84 -3.79 10.14
N ILE A 112 -0.92 -3.51 11.06
CA ILE A 112 -0.46 -4.47 12.08
C ILE A 112 -0.97 -4.14 13.48
N ASP A 113 -1.75 -3.07 13.63
CA ASP A 113 -2.28 -2.68 14.92
C ASP A 113 -3.26 -3.72 15.46
N LYS A 114 -3.20 -3.99 16.77
CA LYS A 114 -4.00 -5.02 17.47
C LYS A 114 -3.83 -6.45 16.92
N ALA A 115 -2.84 -6.70 16.08
CA ALA A 115 -2.53 -8.04 15.60
C ALA A 115 -2.03 -8.93 16.75
N VAL A 116 -2.66 -10.09 16.94
CA VAL A 116 -2.14 -11.17 17.80
C VAL A 116 -1.05 -11.95 17.06
N SER A 117 -1.25 -12.15 15.76
CA SER A 117 -0.25 -12.75 14.88
C SER A 117 -0.20 -12.01 13.57
N ILE A 118 1.03 -11.82 13.06
CA ILE A 118 1.31 -11.22 11.77
C ILE A 118 1.91 -12.31 10.88
N ASN A 119 1.27 -12.56 9.75
CA ASN A 119 1.75 -13.46 8.71
C ASN A 119 2.07 -12.65 7.46
N VAL A 120 3.20 -12.95 6.84
CA VAL A 120 3.65 -12.34 5.59
C VAL A 120 3.59 -13.40 4.51
N ILE A 121 2.96 -13.08 3.39
CA ILE A 121 2.88 -13.96 2.21
C ILE A 121 3.66 -13.29 1.10
N LEU A 122 4.69 -13.99 0.60
CA LEU A 122 5.51 -13.55 -0.52
C LEU A 122 4.78 -13.78 -1.85
N THR A 123 5.28 -13.19 -2.94
CA THR A 123 4.70 -13.35 -4.29
C THR A 123 4.80 -14.77 -4.84
N ASP A 124 5.68 -15.60 -4.28
CA ASP A 124 5.81 -17.02 -4.59
C ASP A 124 4.89 -17.93 -3.74
N ASN A 125 3.96 -17.33 -2.98
CA ASN A 125 3.03 -17.97 -2.04
C ASN A 125 3.66 -18.59 -0.78
N ARG A 126 4.97 -18.42 -0.53
CA ARG A 126 5.55 -18.80 0.77
C ARG A 126 5.00 -17.88 1.86
N SER A 127 4.67 -18.48 3.01
CA SER A 127 4.09 -17.77 4.16
C SER A 127 5.00 -17.87 5.38
N PHE A 128 5.23 -16.74 6.04
CA PHE A 128 6.14 -16.60 7.16
C PHE A 128 5.46 -15.88 8.32
N LYS A 129 5.69 -16.37 9.54
CA LYS A 129 5.31 -15.63 10.75
C LYS A 129 6.29 -14.48 10.94
N ALA A 130 5.78 -13.27 11.03
CA ALA A 130 6.60 -12.08 11.24
C ALA A 130 6.68 -11.70 12.71
N LYS A 131 7.81 -11.11 13.10
CA LYS A 131 8.05 -10.46 14.39
C LYS A 131 7.99 -8.96 14.22
N LEU A 132 7.30 -8.27 15.13
CA LEU A 132 7.34 -6.81 15.19
C LEU A 132 8.70 -6.36 15.75
N ILE A 133 9.42 -5.54 14.99
CA ILE A 133 10.68 -4.93 15.41
C ILE A 133 10.42 -3.57 16.05
N GLY A 134 9.52 -2.78 15.46
CA GLY A 134 9.12 -1.48 15.98
C GLY A 134 7.93 -0.92 15.23
N LYS A 135 7.21 0.01 15.86
CA LYS A 135 6.12 0.77 15.23
C LYS A 135 6.11 2.19 15.75
N ASP A 136 5.75 3.12 14.88
CA ASP A 136 5.44 4.50 15.23
C ASP A 136 4.01 4.81 14.79
N GLN A 137 3.17 5.12 15.78
CA GLN A 137 1.78 5.48 15.55
C GLN A 137 1.64 6.85 14.90
N LYS A 138 2.60 7.77 15.10
CA LYS A 138 2.47 9.15 14.63
C LYS A 138 2.69 9.26 13.12
N THR A 139 3.68 8.54 12.58
CA THR A 139 3.92 8.47 11.13
C THR A 139 3.20 7.30 10.46
N ASP A 140 2.41 6.54 11.23
CA ASP A 140 1.73 5.33 10.78
C ASP A 140 2.68 4.31 10.10
N LEU A 141 3.88 4.10 10.66
CA LEU A 141 4.88 3.17 10.14
C LEU A 141 5.14 2.02 11.10
N ALA A 142 5.39 0.83 10.55
CA ALA A 142 5.84 -0.32 11.30
C ALA A 142 6.92 -1.09 10.54
N LEU A 143 7.83 -1.66 11.32
CA LEU A 143 8.93 -2.49 10.86
C LEU A 143 8.75 -3.90 11.41
N ILE A 144 8.67 -4.87 10.52
CA ILE A 144 8.53 -6.28 10.85
C ILE A 144 9.66 -7.09 10.23
N LYS A 145 9.95 -8.26 10.81
CA LYS A 145 11.00 -9.17 10.36
C LYS A 145 10.43 -10.56 10.16
N ILE A 146 10.76 -11.18 9.05
CA ILE A 146 10.57 -12.62 8.82
C ILE A 146 11.91 -13.33 8.86
N ASP A 147 11.90 -14.60 9.28
CA ASP A 147 13.07 -15.45 9.26
C ASP A 147 13.05 -16.25 7.94
N VAL A 148 14.08 -16.10 7.11
CA VAL A 148 14.21 -16.72 5.78
C VAL A 148 15.59 -17.34 5.65
N ASP A 149 15.66 -18.44 4.90
CA ASP A 149 16.91 -19.15 4.64
C ASP A 149 17.66 -18.64 3.39
N GLU A 150 16.98 -17.84 2.57
CA GLU A 150 17.48 -17.32 1.29
C GLU A 150 17.29 -15.80 1.24
N ASP A 151 18.18 -15.11 0.51
CA ASP A 151 18.07 -13.67 0.27
C ASP A 151 16.80 -13.31 -0.51
N LEU A 152 16.05 -12.33 0.01
CA LEU A 152 14.84 -11.84 -0.64
C LEU A 152 15.12 -10.68 -1.62
N PRO A 153 14.30 -10.53 -2.66
CA PRO A 153 14.30 -9.32 -3.49
C PRO A 153 13.91 -8.10 -2.64
N THR A 154 14.62 -6.99 -2.84
CA THR A 154 14.45 -5.76 -2.07
C THR A 154 14.15 -4.56 -2.95
N VAL A 155 13.42 -3.60 -2.38
CA VAL A 155 13.36 -2.24 -2.91
C VAL A 155 14.49 -1.39 -2.33
N THR A 156 14.91 -0.39 -3.09
CA THR A 156 15.90 0.60 -2.64
C THR A 156 15.23 1.91 -2.30
N TRP A 157 15.83 2.67 -1.39
CA TRP A 157 15.34 3.99 -1.00
C TRP A 157 15.63 5.03 -2.07
N GLY A 158 14.61 5.81 -2.40
CA GLY A 158 14.75 7.06 -3.14
C GLY A 158 14.95 8.25 -2.20
N ASP A 159 15.36 9.38 -2.78
CA ASP A 159 15.45 10.66 -2.09
C ASP A 159 14.16 11.45 -2.33
N SER A 160 13.29 11.50 -1.33
CA SER A 160 11.98 12.18 -1.40
C SER A 160 12.10 13.69 -1.52
N ASP A 161 13.20 14.31 -1.02
CA ASP A 161 13.38 15.76 -1.07
C ASP A 161 13.49 16.27 -2.52
N LYS A 162 14.04 15.42 -3.39
CA LYS A 162 14.20 15.69 -4.83
C LYS A 162 12.92 15.49 -5.65
N ALA A 163 11.90 14.84 -5.09
CA ALA A 163 10.65 14.56 -5.79
C ALA A 163 9.87 15.85 -6.08
N LYS A 164 9.20 15.96 -7.23
CA LYS A 164 8.44 17.15 -7.62
C LYS A 164 7.01 16.81 -8.03
N VAL A 165 6.08 17.73 -7.76
CA VAL A 165 4.72 17.66 -8.30
C VAL A 165 4.79 17.49 -9.82
N GLY A 166 4.05 16.53 -10.36
CA GLY A 166 4.09 16.13 -11.77
C GLY A 166 5.10 15.02 -12.10
N ASN A 167 5.99 14.62 -11.19
CA ASN A 167 6.82 13.44 -11.41
C ASN A 167 5.94 12.18 -11.46
N TRP A 168 6.26 11.29 -12.38
CA TRP A 168 5.64 9.97 -12.47
C TRP A 168 5.91 9.15 -11.20
N VAL A 169 4.89 8.44 -10.73
CA VAL A 169 4.97 7.49 -9.62
C VAL A 169 4.28 6.18 -10.00
N LEU A 170 4.77 5.10 -9.40
CA LEU A 170 4.20 3.78 -9.50
C LEU A 170 3.88 3.28 -8.09
N ALA A 171 2.60 3.09 -7.80
CA ALA A 171 2.13 2.47 -6.57
C ALA A 171 1.98 0.96 -6.80
N ILE A 172 2.58 0.15 -5.93
CA ILE A 172 2.51 -1.30 -5.98
C ILE A 172 1.95 -1.79 -4.64
N GLY A 173 0.96 -2.68 -4.68
CA GLY A 173 0.38 -3.31 -3.49
C GLY A 173 0.06 -4.77 -3.73
N ASN A 174 -0.02 -5.55 -2.66
CA ASN A 174 -0.40 -6.96 -2.68
C ASN A 174 -1.26 -7.30 -1.46
N PRO A 175 -2.46 -6.73 -1.29
CA PRO A 175 -3.24 -6.99 -0.09
C PRO A 175 -3.73 -8.44 -0.01
N PHE A 176 -3.98 -9.11 -1.13
CA PHE A 176 -4.64 -10.42 -1.15
C PHE A 176 -3.69 -11.63 -1.30
N GLY A 177 -2.39 -11.41 -1.53
CA GLY A 177 -1.42 -12.49 -1.72
C GLY A 177 -1.61 -13.30 -3.01
N LEU A 178 -2.39 -12.79 -3.98
CA LEU A 178 -2.68 -13.46 -5.25
C LEU A 178 -1.84 -12.87 -6.39
N VAL A 179 -2.04 -11.59 -6.66
CA VAL A 179 -1.38 -10.84 -7.73
C VAL A 179 -1.18 -9.40 -7.24
N ASN A 180 -0.02 -8.83 -7.53
CA ASN A 180 0.25 -7.44 -7.21
C ASN A 180 -0.65 -6.53 -8.04
N THR A 181 -1.22 -5.51 -7.40
CA THR A 181 -1.84 -4.39 -8.08
C THR A 181 -0.79 -3.33 -8.31
N VAL A 182 -0.69 -2.87 -9.56
CA VAL A 182 0.22 -1.80 -9.97
C VAL A 182 -0.60 -0.64 -10.52
N THR A 183 -0.36 0.57 -10.04
CA THR A 183 -1.07 1.78 -10.46
C THR A 183 -0.07 2.89 -10.77
N ALA A 184 -0.11 3.42 -11.99
CA ALA A 184 0.72 4.55 -12.40
C ALA A 184 -0.03 5.88 -12.16
N GLY A 185 0.70 6.91 -11.76
CA GLY A 185 0.17 8.25 -11.56
C GLY A 185 1.27 9.30 -11.53
N ILE A 186 0.95 10.47 -11.00
CA ILE A 186 1.92 11.54 -10.76
C ILE A 186 1.85 12.01 -9.31
N ILE A 187 2.95 12.58 -8.81
CA ILE A 187 2.94 13.33 -7.55
C ILE A 187 1.97 14.50 -7.72
N SER A 188 0.85 14.45 -7.00
CA SER A 188 -0.23 15.44 -7.14
C SER A 188 0.01 16.69 -6.27
N ALA A 189 0.71 16.54 -5.16
CA ALA A 189 1.07 17.60 -4.22
C ALA A 189 2.25 17.11 -3.34
N ARG A 190 2.87 18.04 -2.62
CA ARG A 190 3.84 17.78 -1.55
C ARG A 190 3.44 18.58 -0.32
N ALA A 191 3.77 18.11 0.89
CA ALA A 191 3.60 18.85 2.13
C ALA A 191 2.21 19.49 2.28
N ARG A 192 1.15 18.71 2.06
CA ARG A 192 -0.21 19.19 2.35
C ARG A 192 -0.34 19.29 3.86
N ASP A 193 -0.34 20.52 4.37
CA ASP A 193 -0.90 20.80 5.69
C ASP A 193 -2.41 20.58 5.61
N ILE A 194 -2.86 19.46 6.16
CA ILE A 194 -4.27 19.13 6.35
C ILE A 194 -4.66 19.22 7.82
N SER A 195 -3.77 19.78 8.65
CA SER A 195 -3.94 20.05 10.07
C SER A 195 -4.34 18.80 10.87
N VAL A 196 -3.87 17.61 10.45
CA VAL A 196 -4.12 16.33 11.14
C VAL A 196 -2.99 15.93 12.09
N GLY A 197 -1.84 16.62 12.06
CA GLY A 197 -0.80 16.40 13.06
C GLY A 197 0.51 17.16 12.80
N PRO A 198 1.50 17.02 13.69
CA PRO A 198 2.78 17.74 13.61
C PRO A 198 3.74 17.21 12.52
N PHE A 199 3.35 16.19 11.74
CA PHE A 199 4.18 15.54 10.71
C PHE A 199 3.50 15.56 9.33
N ASP A 200 2.91 16.70 8.97
CA ASP A 200 2.32 16.93 7.64
C ASP A 200 3.44 17.27 6.61
N ASP A 201 4.33 16.31 6.34
CA ASP A 201 5.20 16.29 5.17
C ASP A 201 5.02 14.94 4.45
N PHE A 202 4.13 14.95 3.44
CA PHE A 202 3.84 13.82 2.55
C PHE A 202 4.47 14.06 1.17
#